data_AF-A0A923TL28-F1
#
_entry.id   AF-A0A923TL28-F1
#
_cell.length_a   1.000
_cell.length_b   1.000
_cell.length_c   1.000
_cell.angle_alpha   90.00
_cell.angle_beta   90.00
_cell.angle_gamma   90.00
#
_symmetry.space_group_name_H-M   'P 1'
#
loop_
_entity.id
_entity.type
_entity.pdbx_description
1 polymer ?
#
loop_
_entity_poly.entity_id
_entity_poly.type
_entity_poly.pdbx_seq_one_letter_code
_entity_poly.pdbx_strand_id
1 'polypeptide(L)'
;MTVPSLHVLSTWPDEPAFHLADPRRRTSLELDLGATWRWASSNDAWRLAWVRETGELYLCRTDAYDGGCSDVAVLAILRHESDVDALVEGWRERRTDPDGLTWLARRTSLRTA
;
A
#
# COMPACT_ATOMS: atom_id res chain seq x y z
N MET A 1 6.72 23.43 5.72
CA MET A 1 6.88 22.19 4.93
C MET A 1 5.61 21.38 5.09
N THR A 2 4.89 21.09 4.01
CA THR A 2 3.68 20.26 4.07
C THR A 2 4.10 18.80 4.18
N VAL A 3 3.60 18.09 5.19
CA VAL A 3 3.81 16.64 5.33
C VAL A 3 3.03 15.98 4.18
N PRO A 4 3.68 15.21 3.29
CA PRO A 4 2.96 14.58 2.18
C PRO A 4 1.92 13.62 2.73
N SER A 5 0.70 13.74 2.22
CA SER A 5 -0.42 12.86 2.51
C SER A 5 -0.47 11.76 1.45
N LEU A 6 -0.94 10.56 1.81
CA LEU A 6 -1.23 9.56 0.79
C LEU A 6 -2.40 10.06 -0.07
N HIS A 7 -2.22 10.04 -1.39
CA HIS A 7 -3.34 10.13 -2.31
C HIS A 7 -4.07 8.79 -2.31
N VAL A 8 -5.34 8.79 -1.88
CA VAL A 8 -6.15 7.58 -1.70
C VAL A 8 -7.31 7.60 -2.69
N LEU A 9 -7.42 6.53 -3.48
CA LEU A 9 -8.50 6.35 -4.46
C LEU A 9 -9.77 5.77 -3.82
N SER A 10 -9.59 4.87 -2.86
CA SER A 10 -10.69 4.17 -2.17
C SER A 10 -10.19 3.54 -0.88
N THR A 11 -11.10 3.33 0.07
CA THR A 11 -10.79 2.78 1.40
C THR A 11 -11.79 1.71 1.82
N TRP A 12 -11.32 0.77 2.64
CA TRP A 12 -12.12 -0.25 3.31
C TRP A 12 -11.72 -0.36 4.77
N PRO A 13 -12.64 -0.75 5.67
CA PRO A 13 -12.33 -0.90 7.09
C PRO A 13 -11.26 -1.97 7.35
N ASP A 14 -11.28 -3.05 6.57
CA ASP A 14 -10.39 -4.20 6.71
C ASP A 14 -10.21 -4.97 5.39
N GLU A 15 -9.23 -5.88 5.37
CA GLU A 15 -8.90 -6.73 4.23
C GLU A 15 -10.06 -7.68 3.81
N PRO A 16 -10.83 -8.30 4.72
CA PRO A 16 -12.04 -9.03 4.36
C PRO A 16 -13.07 -8.19 3.58
N ALA A 17 -13.35 -6.96 4.01
CA ALA A 17 -14.25 -6.05 3.31
C ALA A 17 -13.71 -5.63 1.93
N PHE A 18 -12.39 -5.41 1.84
CA PHE A 18 -11.71 -5.16 0.57
C PHE A 18 -11.88 -6.35 -0.38
N HIS A 19 -11.66 -7.58 0.06
CA HIS A 19 -11.83 -8.77 -0.78
C HIS A 19 -13.28 -9.07 -1.14
N LEU A 20 -14.23 -8.79 -0.25
CA LEU A 20 -15.66 -9.00 -0.52
C LEU A 20 -16.18 -8.06 -1.61
N ALA A 21 -15.66 -6.83 -1.68
CA ALA A 21 -16.08 -5.83 -2.65
C ALA A 21 -15.67 -6.16 -4.10
N ASP A 22 -14.57 -6.91 -4.30
CA ASP A 22 -14.18 -7.43 -5.60
C ASP A 22 -13.53 -8.82 -5.44
N PRO A 23 -14.27 -9.90 -5.75
CA PRO A 23 -13.78 -11.27 -5.61
C PRO A 23 -12.51 -11.59 -6.40
N ARG A 24 -12.19 -10.81 -7.45
CA ARG A 24 -10.96 -10.98 -8.24
C ARG A 24 -9.71 -10.80 -7.39
N ARG A 25 -9.77 -9.94 -6.36
CA ARG A 25 -8.66 -9.66 -5.45
C ARG A 25 -8.19 -10.91 -4.72
N ARG A 26 -9.14 -11.70 -4.19
CA ARG A 26 -8.87 -12.91 -3.40
C ARG A 26 -8.26 -14.05 -4.22
N THR A 27 -8.58 -14.13 -5.51
CA THR A 27 -8.10 -15.20 -6.40
C THR A 27 -6.87 -14.80 -7.21
N SER A 28 -6.44 -13.53 -7.12
CA SER A 28 -5.30 -13.02 -7.88
C SER A 28 -3.97 -13.31 -7.18
N LEU A 29 -2.89 -13.22 -7.95
CA LEU A 29 -1.57 -13.18 -7.38
C LEU A 29 -1.34 -11.79 -6.77
N GLU A 30 -0.88 -11.78 -5.54
CA GLU A 30 -0.49 -10.57 -4.83
C GLU A 30 1.03 -10.46 -4.76
N LEU A 31 1.55 -9.29 -5.14
CA LEU A 31 2.94 -8.93 -4.92
C LEU A 31 3.06 -8.20 -3.57
N ASP A 32 3.66 -8.86 -2.59
CA ASP A 32 3.95 -8.28 -1.27
C ASP A 32 5.19 -7.37 -1.33
N LEU A 33 5.01 -6.10 -0.95
CA LEU A 33 6.04 -5.06 -0.91
C LEU A 33 6.41 -4.68 0.54
N GLY A 34 6.21 -5.62 1.47
CA GLY A 34 6.61 -5.56 2.87
C GLY A 34 5.55 -5.00 3.80
N ALA A 35 5.62 -5.45 5.07
CA ALA A 35 4.70 -5.11 6.16
C ALA A 35 5.30 -4.21 7.26
N THR A 36 6.38 -3.49 6.96
CA THR A 36 7.14 -2.70 7.94
C THR A 36 7.11 -1.21 7.68
N TRP A 37 6.27 -0.72 6.77
CA TRP A 37 6.21 0.70 6.40
C TRP A 37 5.69 1.54 7.58
N ARG A 38 6.25 2.73 7.77
CA ARG A 38 5.95 3.61 8.93
C ARG A 38 5.86 5.07 8.56
N TRP A 39 5.09 5.81 9.35
CA TRP A 39 5.15 7.26 9.43
C TRP A 39 6.11 7.66 10.55
N ALA A 40 6.88 8.73 10.39
CA ALA A 40 7.80 9.20 11.43
C ALA A 40 7.14 9.40 12.81
N SER A 41 5.85 9.74 12.83
CA SER A 41 5.07 10.04 14.03
C SER A 41 4.31 8.85 14.62
N SER A 42 4.42 7.64 14.05
CA SER A 42 3.67 6.47 14.51
C SER A 42 4.52 5.20 14.57
N ASN A 43 4.21 4.35 15.55
CA ASN A 43 4.74 3.00 15.67
C ASN A 43 3.86 1.95 14.96
N ASP A 44 2.80 2.37 14.28
CA ASP A 44 1.99 1.49 13.45
C ASP A 44 2.82 1.00 12.26
N ALA A 45 2.79 -0.30 12.01
CA ALA A 45 3.36 -0.90 10.82
C ALA A 45 2.27 -1.02 9.74
N TRP A 46 2.66 -0.77 8.51
CA TRP A 46 1.77 -0.87 7.36
C TRP A 46 2.34 -1.84 6.34
N ARG A 47 1.44 -2.57 5.67
CA ARG A 47 1.71 -3.47 4.56
C ARG A 47 1.33 -2.83 3.25
N LEU A 48 2.28 -2.85 2.32
CA LEU A 48 2.08 -2.44 0.94
C LEU A 48 2.02 -3.69 0.07
N ALA A 49 1.01 -3.80 -0.77
CA ALA A 49 0.88 -4.91 -1.70
C ALA A 49 0.19 -4.49 -3.00
N TRP A 50 0.39 -5.28 -4.05
CA TRP A 50 -0.23 -5.05 -5.36
C TRP A 50 -0.97 -6.30 -5.85
N VAL A 51 -2.23 -6.13 -6.24
CA VAL A 51 -3.08 -7.21 -6.75
C VAL A 51 -2.99 -7.23 -8.28
N ARG A 52 -2.50 -8.33 -8.86
CA ARG A 52 -2.20 -8.38 -10.31
C ARG A 52 -3.42 -8.22 -11.22
N GLU A 53 -4.55 -8.81 -10.85
CA GLU A 53 -5.76 -8.84 -11.69
C GLU A 53 -6.49 -7.49 -11.70
N THR A 54 -6.53 -6.79 -10.56
CA THR A 54 -7.19 -5.48 -10.46
C THR A 54 -6.23 -4.32 -10.70
N GLY A 55 -4.93 -4.57 -10.62
CA GLY A 55 -3.87 -3.57 -10.71
C GLY A 55 -3.77 -2.69 -9.46
N GLU A 56 -4.47 -3.01 -8.39
CA GLU A 56 -4.56 -2.15 -7.20
C GLU A 56 -3.29 -2.26 -6.36
N LEU A 57 -2.56 -1.15 -6.24
CA LEU A 57 -1.53 -0.98 -5.22
C LEU A 57 -2.22 -0.45 -3.97
N TYR A 58 -2.27 -1.26 -2.92
CA TYR A 58 -2.95 -0.91 -1.68
C TYR A 58 -2.02 -0.97 -0.48
N LEU A 59 -2.35 -0.14 0.51
CA LEU A 59 -1.72 -0.08 1.81
C LEU A 59 -2.75 -0.46 2.87
N CYS A 60 -2.34 -1.21 3.89
CA CYS A 60 -3.19 -1.51 5.03
C CYS A 60 -2.36 -1.56 6.31
N ARG A 61 -2.97 -1.26 7.45
CA ARG A 61 -2.30 -1.26 8.75
C ARG A 61 -2.23 -2.69 9.27
N THR A 62 -1.00 -3.14 9.53
CA THR A 62 -0.73 -4.46 10.11
C THR A 62 -1.06 -4.42 11.59
N ASP A 63 -2.09 -5.13 12.00
CA ASP A 63 -2.41 -5.36 13.41
C ASP A 63 -1.52 -6.48 13.97
N ALA A 64 -0.84 -6.17 15.08
CA ALA A 64 0.20 -7.04 15.63
C ALA A 64 -0.34 -8.35 16.27
N TYR A 65 -1.66 -8.52 16.39
CA TYR A 65 -2.25 -9.54 17.25
C TYR A 65 -2.98 -10.68 16.52
N ASP A 66 -3.58 -10.43 15.36
CA ASP A 66 -4.33 -11.43 14.58
C ASP A 66 -3.79 -11.58 13.14
N GLY A 67 -2.81 -10.78 12.73
CA GLY A 67 -2.21 -10.85 11.39
C GLY A 67 -3.18 -10.41 10.29
N GLY A 68 -4.23 -9.68 10.67
CA GLY A 68 -5.15 -9.06 9.74
C GLY A 68 -4.54 -7.82 9.09
N CYS A 69 -5.41 -7.11 8.39
CA CYS A 69 -5.09 -5.78 7.91
C CYS A 69 -6.32 -4.90 8.04
N SER A 70 -6.16 -3.79 8.76
CA SER A 70 -7.17 -2.75 8.92
C SER A 70 -6.83 -1.53 8.07
N ASP A 71 -7.75 -0.58 7.95
CA ASP A 71 -7.52 0.71 7.29
C ASP A 71 -6.96 0.55 5.86
N VAL A 72 -7.55 -0.35 5.07
CA VAL A 72 -7.11 -0.63 3.70
C VAL A 72 -7.36 0.60 2.82
N ALA A 73 -6.34 1.05 2.10
CA ALA A 73 -6.37 2.20 1.21
C ALA A 73 -5.71 1.85 -0.13
N VAL A 74 -6.44 2.00 -1.23
CA VAL A 74 -5.87 1.87 -2.59
C VAL A 74 -5.21 3.19 -2.96
N LEU A 75 -3.93 3.12 -3.30
CA LEU A 75 -3.09 4.28 -3.60
C LEU A 75 -2.96 4.56 -5.09
N ALA A 76 -2.98 3.51 -5.92
CA ALA A 76 -2.84 3.61 -7.37
C ALA A 76 -3.43 2.38 -8.07
N ILE A 77 -3.74 2.54 -9.36
CA ILE A 77 -4.06 1.43 -10.28
C ILE A 77 -2.94 1.32 -11.32
N LEU A 78 -2.20 0.22 -11.28
CA LEU A 78 -1.03 -0.06 -12.11
C LEU A 78 -1.27 -1.38 -12.86
N ARG A 79 -1.23 -1.34 -14.19
CA ARG A 79 -1.63 -2.51 -15.01
C ARG A 79 -0.58 -3.61 -15.04
N HIS A 80 0.68 -3.25 -14.93
CA HIS A 80 1.79 -4.18 -15.09
C HIS A 80 2.70 -4.16 -13.86
N GLU A 81 3.28 -5.31 -13.53
CA GLU A 81 4.25 -5.41 -12.45
C GLU A 81 5.46 -4.49 -12.66
N SER A 82 5.88 -4.29 -13.91
CA SER A 82 6.92 -3.32 -14.27
C SER A 82 6.58 -1.87 -13.89
N ASP A 83 5.29 -1.49 -13.89
CA ASP A 83 4.86 -0.17 -13.42
C ASP A 83 4.99 -0.05 -11.91
N VAL A 84 4.76 -1.15 -11.18
CA VAL A 84 4.98 -1.25 -9.73
C VAL A 84 6.46 -1.11 -9.44
N ASP A 85 7.31 -1.92 -10.08
CA ASP A 85 8.76 -1.88 -9.91
C ASP A 85 9.34 -0.48 -10.16
N ALA A 86 8.92 0.19 -11.24
CA ALA A 86 9.34 1.55 -11.53
C ALA A 86 8.83 2.55 -10.49
N LEU A 87 7.57 2.43 -10.07
CA LEU A 87 6.97 3.33 -9.08
C LEU A 87 7.67 3.21 -7.73
N VAL A 88 8.00 2.00 -7.29
CA VAL A 88 8.58 1.74 -5.96
C VAL A 88 10.05 1.32 -6.01
N GLU A 89 10.79 1.73 -7.04
CA GLU A 89 12.23 1.47 -7.16
C GLU A 89 12.99 1.89 -5.88
N GLY A 90 13.71 0.95 -5.27
CA GLY A 90 14.41 1.14 -3.98
C GLY A 90 13.53 0.99 -2.74
N TRP A 91 12.37 0.34 -2.84
CA TRP A 91 11.45 0.16 -1.71
C TRP A 91 12.02 -0.69 -0.57
N ARG A 92 12.95 -1.62 -0.85
CA ARG A 92 13.46 -2.57 0.15
C ARG A 92 14.20 -1.87 1.29
N GLU A 93 14.93 -0.81 0.97
CA GLU A 93 15.62 0.03 1.94
C GLU A 93 14.64 0.98 2.65
N ARG A 94 13.63 1.45 1.92
CA ARG A 94 12.65 2.45 2.40
C ARG A 94 11.59 1.86 3.32
N ARG A 95 11.21 0.60 3.14
CA ARG A 95 10.18 -0.05 3.97
C ARG A 95 10.58 -0.18 5.44
N THR A 96 11.88 -0.09 5.76
CA THR A 96 12.39 -0.16 7.14
C THR A 96 12.82 1.21 7.67
N ASP A 97 12.72 2.26 6.85
CA ASP A 97 12.93 3.64 7.26
C ASP A 97 11.80 4.05 8.23
N PRO A 98 12.10 4.69 9.39
CA PRO A 98 11.10 5.22 10.30
C PRO A 98 10.06 6.14 9.64
N ASP A 99 10.38 6.75 8.49
CA ASP A 99 9.47 7.62 7.72
C ASP A 99 9.25 7.12 6.28
N GLY A 100 9.30 5.80 6.07
CA GLY A 100 9.13 5.19 4.75
C GLY A 100 7.84 5.55 4.02
N LEU A 101 6.73 5.80 4.74
CA LEU A 101 5.45 6.18 4.13
C LEU A 101 5.45 7.60 3.54
N THR A 102 6.24 8.51 4.09
CA THR A 102 6.45 9.85 3.49
C THR A 102 7.11 9.74 2.12
N TRP A 103 8.05 8.80 1.97
CA TRP A 103 8.67 8.51 0.67
C TRP A 103 7.66 7.91 -0.31
N LEU A 104 6.83 6.97 0.14
CA LEU A 104 5.81 6.31 -0.69
C LEU A 104 4.76 7.32 -1.16
N ALA A 105 4.26 8.17 -0.26
CA ALA A 105 3.25 9.18 -0.55
C ALA A 105 3.67 10.16 -1.64
N ARG A 106 4.95 10.55 -1.66
CA ARG A 106 5.50 11.41 -2.71
C ARG A 106 5.46 10.73 -4.08
N ARG A 107 5.76 9.43 -4.15
CA ARG A 107 5.82 8.67 -5.41
C ARG A 107 4.44 8.40 -5.98
N THR A 108 3.47 8.01 -5.14
CA THR A 108 2.10 7.76 -5.59
C THR A 108 1.42 9.04 -6.05
N SER A 109 1.66 10.17 -5.39
CA SER A 109 1.09 11.48 -5.77
C SER A 109 1.56 12.00 -7.14
N LEU A 110 2.74 11.60 -7.62
CA LEU A 110 3.31 12.07 -8.88
C LEU A 110 2.72 11.39 -10.13
N ARG A 111 2.02 10.26 -9.98
CA ARG A 111 1.41 9.52 -11.12
C ARG A 111 -0.11 9.69 -11.22
N THR A 112 -0.74 10.42 -10.31
CA THR A 112 -2.18 10.70 -10.34
C THR A 112 -2.53 12.10 -10.89
N ALA A 113 -1.53 12.82 -11.41
CA ALA A 113 -1.69 14.10 -12.09
C ALA A 113 -1.87 13.93 -13.61
#